data_AF-A0A7V4G759-F1
#
_entry.id   AF-A0A7V4G759-F1
#
_cell.length_a   1.000
_cell.length_b   1.000
_cell.length_c   1.000
_cell.angle_alpha   90.00
_cell.angle_beta   90.00
_cell.angle_gamma   90.00
#
_symmetry.space_group_name_H-M   'P 1'
#
loop_
_entity.id
_entity.type
_entity.pdbx_description
1 polymer ?
#
loop_
_entity_poly.entity_id
_entity_poly.type
_entity_poly.pdbx_seq_one_letter_code
_entity_poly.pdbx_strand_id
1 'polypeptide(L)'
;MDELSNFELHTQENWTNLAELTEIHTPLFEHTLFLFGFDYSSNSYLLKGEGEFCLIDPGNDYAAFIQLVDLGIKPTDIKKIALTHGHPDHAMGTFELFRGHRGFGTPEIEIFMHEAGPVEFQNLARQLGCRITLLKGGETITLSGFELQVIHTPGHTIDGLCFYHAPTQTLFSGDTIWPHAVAEPDSKVAGGRMDHYFYSVRTLRK
;
A
#
# COMPACT_ATOMS: atom_id res chain seq x y z
N MET A 1 19.75 27.10 -24.50
CA MET A 1 19.06 26.78 -23.25
C MET A 1 17.62 27.22 -23.43
N ASP A 2 16.77 26.36 -23.99
CA ASP A 2 15.30 26.48 -23.98
C ASP A 2 14.66 25.29 -24.73
N GLU A 3 15.01 24.05 -24.35
CA GLU A 3 14.39 22.82 -24.87
C GLU A 3 13.96 21.86 -23.74
N LEU A 4 13.74 22.37 -22.52
CA LEU A 4 13.28 21.58 -21.37
C LEU A 4 11.92 22.03 -20.82
N SER A 5 11.22 22.94 -21.49
CA SER A 5 9.94 23.50 -21.02
C SER A 5 8.68 22.72 -21.44
N ASN A 6 8.81 21.68 -22.27
CA ASN A 6 7.68 20.88 -22.76
C ASN A 6 7.76 19.41 -22.31
N PHE A 7 8.03 19.16 -21.03
CA PHE A 7 7.56 17.91 -20.43
C PHE A 7 6.06 18.11 -20.17
N GLU A 8 5.22 17.76 -21.15
CA GLU A 8 3.80 17.51 -20.86
C GLU A 8 3.76 16.30 -19.92
N LEU A 9 3.67 16.56 -18.62
CA LEU A 9 3.24 15.55 -17.65
C LEU A 9 1.91 15.00 -18.17
N HIS A 10 1.87 13.70 -18.44
CA HIS A 10 0.66 13.03 -18.92
C HIS A 10 -0.48 13.29 -17.94
N THR A 11 -1.41 14.16 -18.32
CA THR A 11 -2.53 14.54 -17.47
C THR A 11 -3.38 13.32 -17.10
N GLN A 12 -4.17 13.45 -16.03
CA GLN A 12 -5.03 12.43 -15.38
C GLN A 12 -5.91 11.53 -16.31
N GLU A 13 -5.93 11.77 -17.62
CA GLU A 13 -6.72 11.07 -18.62
C GLU A 13 -6.06 9.75 -19.12
N ASN A 14 -4.81 9.45 -18.75
CA ASN A 14 -4.04 8.33 -19.33
C ASN A 14 -3.78 7.13 -18.40
N TRP A 15 -4.30 7.15 -17.17
CA TRP A 15 -4.10 6.05 -16.22
C TRP A 15 -5.43 5.40 -15.85
N THR A 16 -5.52 4.13 -16.23
CA THR A 16 -6.67 3.26 -16.09
C THR A 16 -6.88 2.87 -14.62
N ASN A 17 -7.99 3.27 -14.02
CA ASN A 17 -8.37 2.77 -12.69
C ASN A 17 -8.61 1.25 -12.73
N LEU A 18 -8.71 0.60 -11.57
CA LEU A 18 -8.92 -0.85 -11.52
C LEU A 18 -10.19 -1.27 -12.26
N ALA A 19 -11.25 -0.44 -12.28
CA ALA A 19 -12.49 -0.79 -12.96
C ALA A 19 -12.30 -0.89 -14.47
N GLU A 20 -11.61 0.06 -15.08
CA GLU A 20 -11.27 0.02 -16.51
C GLU A 20 -10.24 -1.07 -16.83
N LEU A 21 -9.27 -1.32 -15.94
CA LEU A 21 -8.20 -2.31 -16.16
C LEU A 21 -8.74 -3.73 -16.14
N THR A 22 -9.76 -3.98 -15.32
CA THR A 22 -10.32 -5.32 -15.09
C THR A 22 -11.69 -5.53 -15.71
N GLU A 23 -12.31 -4.47 -16.27
CA GLU A 23 -13.71 -4.43 -16.70
C GLU A 23 -14.72 -4.74 -15.56
N ILE A 24 -14.31 -4.57 -14.30
CA ILE A 24 -15.13 -4.80 -13.10
C ILE A 24 -15.47 -3.47 -12.43
N HIS A 25 -16.71 -3.02 -12.63
CA HIS A 25 -17.18 -1.73 -12.09
C HIS A 25 -17.74 -1.89 -10.67
N THR A 26 -16.92 -1.53 -9.68
CA THR A 26 -17.34 -1.38 -8.29
C THR A 26 -16.86 -0.05 -7.74
N PRO A 27 -17.53 0.55 -6.73
CA PRO A 27 -17.11 1.83 -6.17
C PRO A 27 -15.64 1.86 -5.75
N LEU A 28 -15.14 0.77 -5.17
CA LEU A 28 -13.74 0.69 -4.76
C LEU A 28 -12.80 0.68 -5.97
N PHE A 29 -13.11 -0.08 -7.02
CA PHE A 29 -12.26 -0.20 -8.22
C PHE A 29 -12.23 1.12 -9.02
N GLU A 30 -13.34 1.83 -9.09
CA GLU A 30 -13.43 3.15 -9.74
C GLU A 30 -12.58 4.21 -9.03
N HIS A 31 -12.37 4.04 -7.72
CA HIS A 31 -11.57 4.95 -6.88
C HIS A 31 -10.15 4.45 -6.62
N THR A 32 -9.74 3.31 -7.19
CA THR A 32 -8.41 2.74 -6.97
C THR A 32 -7.62 2.78 -8.27
N LEU A 33 -6.49 3.48 -8.25
CA LEU A 33 -5.49 3.39 -9.32
C LEU A 33 -4.51 2.26 -9.01
N PHE A 34 -4.19 1.49 -10.04
CA PHE A 34 -3.13 0.48 -9.97
C PHE A 34 -1.81 1.10 -10.41
N LEU A 35 -0.82 1.08 -9.52
CA LEU A 35 0.53 1.57 -9.80
C LEU A 35 1.45 0.36 -9.95
N PHE A 36 2.03 0.20 -11.14
CA PHE A 36 2.89 -0.95 -11.42
C PHE A 36 4.17 -0.86 -10.60
N GLY A 37 4.51 -1.94 -9.90
CA GLY A 37 5.85 -2.14 -9.36
C GLY A 37 6.86 -2.35 -10.49
N PHE A 38 8.13 -2.04 -10.22
CA PHE A 38 9.22 -2.32 -11.14
C PHE A 38 10.28 -3.22 -10.47
N ASP A 39 10.77 -4.21 -11.20
CA ASP A 39 11.78 -5.18 -10.74
C ASP A 39 11.41 -5.86 -9.41
N TYR A 40 12.16 -5.62 -8.33
CA TYR A 40 11.94 -6.20 -7.01
C TYR A 40 10.95 -5.41 -6.13
N SER A 41 10.07 -4.60 -6.73
CA SER A 41 9.08 -3.79 -6.01
C SER A 41 7.69 -4.42 -6.09
N SER A 42 6.91 -4.32 -5.01
CA SER A 42 5.49 -4.70 -5.06
C SER A 42 4.71 -3.76 -5.98
N ASN A 43 3.54 -4.23 -6.43
CA ASN A 43 2.55 -3.30 -6.96
C ASN A 43 1.99 -2.45 -5.82
N SER A 44 1.59 -1.23 -6.15
CA SER A 44 0.95 -0.32 -5.20
C SER A 44 -0.46 0.03 -5.66
N TYR A 45 -1.32 0.38 -4.71
CA TYR A 45 -2.68 0.80 -5.01
C TYR A 45 -2.93 2.17 -4.40
N LEU A 46 -3.32 3.13 -5.23
CA LEU A 46 -3.68 4.46 -4.76
C LEU A 46 -5.19 4.58 -4.68
N LEU A 47 -5.70 4.60 -3.45
CA LEU A 47 -7.10 4.80 -3.17
C LEU A 47 -7.40 6.30 -3.04
N LYS A 48 -8.33 6.79 -3.87
CA LYS A 48 -8.76 8.17 -3.92
C LYS A 48 -10.01 8.38 -3.05
N GLY A 49 -9.90 9.25 -2.05
CA GLY A 49 -11.02 9.73 -1.25
C GLY A 49 -11.37 11.19 -1.55
N GLU A 50 -12.31 11.74 -0.78
CA GLU A 50 -12.61 13.17 -0.83
C GLU A 50 -11.50 13.97 -0.13
N GLY A 51 -10.58 14.52 -0.92
CA GLY A 51 -9.53 15.43 -0.43
C GLY A 51 -8.29 14.77 0.19
N GLU A 52 -8.23 13.43 0.23
CA GLU A 52 -7.06 12.67 0.67
C GLU A 52 -6.84 11.41 -0.17
N PHE A 53 -5.58 11.00 -0.30
CA PHE A 53 -5.20 9.71 -0.87
C PHE A 53 -4.61 8.77 0.18
N CYS A 54 -4.90 7.48 -0.01
CA CYS A 54 -4.28 6.38 0.73
C CYS A 54 -3.47 5.52 -0.24
N LEU A 55 -2.20 5.30 0.07
CA LEU A 55 -1.34 4.38 -0.68
C LEU A 55 -1.26 3.04 0.05
N ILE A 56 -1.65 1.96 -0.61
CA ILE A 56 -1.49 0.59 -0.11
C ILE A 56 -0.21 0.01 -0.73
N ASP A 57 0.71 -0.44 0.12
CA ASP A 57 2.04 -0.97 -0.22
C ASP A 57 2.83 -0.09 -1.18
N PRO A 58 3.49 0.98 -0.69
CA PRO A 58 4.23 1.95 -1.52
C PRO A 58 5.42 1.41 -2.33
N GLY A 59 5.71 0.11 -2.32
CA GLY A 59 6.86 -0.47 -3.02
C GLY A 59 8.17 -0.35 -2.22
N ASN A 60 9.30 -0.59 -2.88
CA ASN A 60 10.64 -0.25 -2.35
C ASN A 60 11.22 1.07 -2.90
N ASP A 61 10.80 1.51 -4.09
CA ASP A 61 11.52 2.49 -4.90
C ASP A 61 10.64 3.58 -5.52
N TYR A 62 11.18 4.27 -6.51
CA TYR A 62 10.60 5.45 -7.13
C TYR A 62 9.54 5.15 -8.20
N ALA A 63 9.30 3.89 -8.57
CA ALA A 63 8.39 3.56 -9.68
C ALA A 63 6.96 4.05 -9.43
N ALA A 64 6.42 3.83 -8.23
CA ALA A 64 5.12 4.36 -7.85
C ALA A 64 5.11 5.91 -7.83
N PHE A 65 6.21 6.53 -7.40
CA PHE A 65 6.29 8.01 -7.31
C PHE A 65 6.36 8.70 -8.67
N ILE A 66 7.05 8.12 -9.66
CA ILE A 66 7.01 8.65 -11.03
C ILE A 66 5.57 8.63 -11.54
N GLN A 67 4.85 7.53 -11.33
CA GLN A 67 3.45 7.41 -11.73
C GLN A 67 2.56 8.44 -11.01
N LEU A 68 2.77 8.69 -9.71
CA LEU A 68 2.06 9.75 -8.99
C LEU A 68 2.34 11.15 -9.53
N VAL A 69 3.60 11.45 -9.89
CA VAL A 69 3.99 12.73 -10.47
C VAL A 69 3.34 12.93 -11.84
N ASP A 70 3.33 11.90 -12.68
CA ASP A 70 2.65 11.93 -13.98
C ASP A 70 1.16 12.25 -13.79
N LEU A 71 0.51 11.64 -12.79
CA LEU A 71 -0.89 11.91 -12.42
C LEU A 71 -1.13 13.33 -11.85
N GLY A 72 -0.09 14.13 -11.64
CA GLY A 72 -0.17 15.43 -10.98
C GLY A 72 -0.48 15.35 -9.48
N ILE A 73 -0.32 14.18 -8.87
CA ILE A 73 -0.55 13.94 -7.44
C ILE A 73 0.73 14.27 -6.69
N LYS A 74 0.63 15.21 -5.76
CA LYS A 74 1.78 15.63 -4.97
C LYS A 74 1.98 14.63 -3.82
N PRO A 75 3.22 14.39 -3.38
CA PRO A 75 3.47 13.61 -2.17
C PRO A 75 2.65 14.08 -0.95
N THR A 76 2.36 15.38 -0.86
CA THR A 76 1.55 15.99 0.22
C THR A 76 0.06 15.64 0.18
N ASP A 77 -0.43 15.15 -0.96
CA ASP A 77 -1.83 14.74 -1.13
C ASP A 77 -2.06 13.33 -0.54
N ILE A 78 -0.97 12.56 -0.34
CA ILE A 78 -0.98 11.29 0.38
C ILE A 78 -1.05 11.59 1.88
N LYS A 79 -2.16 11.21 2.51
CA LYS A 79 -2.38 11.38 3.96
C LYS A 79 -2.33 10.08 4.72
N LYS A 80 -2.50 8.96 4.01
CA LYS A 80 -2.54 7.62 4.61
C LYS A 80 -1.67 6.65 3.83
N ILE A 81 -1.04 5.74 4.56
CA ILE A 81 -0.35 4.58 4.01
C ILE A 81 -0.85 3.35 4.75
N ALA A 82 -1.25 2.31 4.03
CA ALA A 82 -1.57 1.02 4.62
C ALA A 82 -0.60 -0.04 4.11
N LEU A 83 0.05 -0.72 5.03
CA LEU A 83 1.02 -1.77 4.71
C LEU A 83 0.39 -3.14 4.95
N THR A 84 0.45 -4.00 3.95
CA THR A 84 0.09 -5.41 4.11
C THR A 84 1.13 -6.12 4.98
N HIS A 85 2.41 -5.79 4.83
CA HIS A 85 3.49 -6.25 5.70
C HIS A 85 4.75 -5.39 5.55
N GLY A 86 5.71 -5.58 6.45
CA GLY A 86 6.90 -4.75 6.57
C GLY A 86 8.10 -5.15 5.71
N HIS A 87 7.93 -5.99 4.68
CA HIS A 87 9.06 -6.29 3.79
C HIS A 87 9.46 -5.06 2.97
N PRO A 88 10.75 -4.93 2.60
CA PRO A 88 11.24 -3.70 2.00
C PRO A 88 10.57 -3.32 0.68
N ASP A 89 10.23 -4.31 -0.14
CA ASP A 89 9.54 -4.20 -1.42
C ASP A 89 8.08 -3.79 -1.32
N HIS A 90 7.48 -3.81 -0.12
CA HIS A 90 6.15 -3.26 0.13
C HIS A 90 6.19 -1.94 0.90
N ALA A 91 7.15 -1.77 1.82
CA ALA A 91 7.11 -0.72 2.83
C ALA A 91 8.07 0.46 2.58
N MET A 92 9.25 0.25 1.97
CA MET A 92 10.30 1.28 1.96
C MET A 92 9.98 2.51 1.11
N GLY A 93 9.11 2.37 0.10
CA GLY A 93 8.61 3.51 -0.68
C GLY A 93 7.96 4.58 0.21
N THR A 94 7.43 4.19 1.38
CA THR A 94 6.96 5.13 2.41
C THR A 94 8.00 6.21 2.71
N PHE A 95 9.29 5.85 2.78
CA PHE A 95 10.32 6.80 3.15
C PHE A 95 10.78 7.70 2.00
N GLU A 96 10.60 7.25 0.76
CA GLU A 96 10.86 8.06 -0.43
C GLU A 96 9.84 9.20 -0.56
N LEU A 97 8.59 9.02 -0.09
CA LEU A 97 7.63 10.13 0.05
C LEU A 97 8.21 11.28 0.87
N PHE A 98 8.98 11.01 1.92
CA PHE A 98 9.57 12.07 2.75
C PHE A 98 10.67 12.84 2.05
N ARG A 99 11.38 12.21 1.11
CA ARG A 99 12.32 12.93 0.25
C ARG A 99 11.56 13.92 -0.64
N GLY A 100 10.40 13.52 -1.14
CA GLY A 100 9.45 14.40 -1.83
C GLY A 100 8.90 15.53 -0.95
N HIS A 101 8.77 15.30 0.37
CA HIS A 101 8.33 16.32 1.34
C HIS A 101 9.43 17.32 1.71
N ARG A 102 10.71 17.06 1.40
CA ARG A 102 11.80 18.03 1.62
C ARG A 102 11.57 19.26 0.74
N GLY A 103 10.90 20.26 1.32
CA GLY A 103 10.45 21.48 0.64
C GLY A 103 8.98 21.83 0.93
N PHE A 104 8.17 20.86 1.37
CA PHE A 104 6.74 21.03 1.64
C PHE A 104 6.36 20.97 3.13
N GLY A 105 7.30 20.62 4.02
CA GLY A 105 7.11 20.65 5.48
C GLY A 105 7.14 19.27 6.13
N THR A 106 6.70 19.21 7.39
CA THR A 106 6.57 17.94 8.12
C THR A 106 5.43 17.12 7.52
N PRO A 107 5.61 15.81 7.30
CA PRO A 107 4.58 14.97 6.72
C PRO A 107 3.42 14.79 7.69
N GLU A 108 2.19 14.99 7.21
CA GLU A 108 0.96 14.65 7.93
C GLU A 108 0.45 13.29 7.43
N ILE A 109 1.27 12.25 7.62
CA ILE A 109 0.96 10.89 7.15
C ILE A 109 0.61 10.01 8.35
N GLU A 110 -0.51 9.30 8.27
CA GLU A 110 -0.84 8.17 9.13
C GLU A 110 -0.48 6.85 8.43
N ILE A 111 0.33 6.02 9.09
CA ILE A 111 0.73 4.70 8.61
C ILE A 111 0.00 3.63 9.41
N PHE A 112 -0.73 2.78 8.70
CA PHE A 112 -1.42 1.61 9.22
C PHE A 112 -0.54 0.38 8.95
N MET A 113 -0.15 -0.33 10.00
CA MET A 113 0.65 -1.55 9.89
C MET A 113 0.40 -2.47 11.08
N HIS A 114 0.70 -3.75 10.95
CA HIS A 114 0.54 -4.69 12.05
C HIS A 114 1.53 -4.40 13.20
N GLU A 115 1.12 -4.66 14.44
CA GLU A 115 1.94 -4.39 15.64
C GLU A 115 3.25 -5.18 15.69
N ALA A 116 3.26 -6.36 15.06
CA ALA A 116 4.46 -7.21 14.92
C ALA A 116 5.37 -6.82 13.75
N GLY A 117 5.06 -5.73 13.03
CA GLY A 117 5.91 -5.25 11.93
C GLY A 117 7.24 -4.65 12.42
N PRO A 118 8.20 -4.39 11.51
CA PRO A 118 9.58 -4.04 11.86
C PRO A 118 9.70 -2.83 12.79
N VAL A 119 10.38 -3.00 13.92
CA VAL A 119 10.53 -1.94 14.94
C VAL A 119 11.33 -0.76 14.40
N GLU A 120 12.35 -1.03 13.58
CA GLU A 120 13.19 -0.03 12.93
C GLU A 120 12.37 0.87 11.99
N PHE A 121 11.46 0.28 11.21
CA PHE A 121 10.52 1.03 10.37
C PHE A 121 9.67 1.96 11.24
N GLN A 122 9.08 1.42 12.32
CA GLN A 122 8.21 2.21 13.19
C GLN A 122 8.97 3.39 13.84
N ASN A 123 10.20 3.16 14.27
CA ASN A 123 11.04 4.19 14.89
C ASN A 123 11.39 5.30 13.88
N LEU A 124 11.78 4.92 12.66
CA LEU A 124 12.12 5.87 11.60
C LEU A 124 10.89 6.70 11.20
N ALA A 125 9.74 6.07 11.00
CA ALA A 125 8.49 6.75 10.67
C ALA A 125 8.08 7.77 11.76
N ARG A 126 8.19 7.40 13.05
CA ARG A 126 7.93 8.34 14.17
C ARG A 126 8.93 9.49 14.20
N GLN A 127 10.21 9.22 13.96
CA GLN A 127 11.24 10.26 13.90
C GLN A 127 10.98 11.27 12.77
N LEU A 128 10.39 10.81 11.67
CA LEU A 128 9.99 11.65 10.54
C LEU A 128 8.65 12.38 10.76
N GLY A 129 8.02 12.21 11.92
CA GLY A 129 6.78 12.90 12.30
C GLY A 129 5.48 12.19 11.91
N CYS A 130 5.57 10.95 11.42
CA CYS A 130 4.37 10.19 11.04
C CYS A 130 3.61 9.69 12.27
N ARG A 131 2.29 9.66 12.15
CA ARG A 131 1.44 8.90 13.07
C ARG A 131 1.45 7.44 12.65
N ILE A 132 1.60 6.54 13.61
CA ILE A 132 1.52 5.09 13.35
C ILE A 132 0.31 4.54 14.09
N THR A 133 -0.55 3.86 13.35
CA THR A 133 -1.68 3.09 13.87
C THR A 133 -1.35 1.61 13.76
N LEU A 134 -1.08 1.00 14.92
CA LEU A 134 -0.74 -0.42 15.01
C LEU A 134 -2.01 -1.27 15.00
N LEU A 135 -2.04 -2.24 14.10
CA LEU A 135 -3.16 -3.14 13.84
C LEU A 135 -2.87 -4.54 14.39
N LYS A 136 -3.94 -5.28 14.69
CA LYS A 136 -3.88 -6.67 15.20
C LYS A 136 -4.61 -7.66 14.30
N GLY A 137 -5.50 -7.18 13.44
CA GLY A 137 -6.49 -8.00 12.76
C GLY A 137 -7.77 -8.18 13.56
N GLY A 138 -8.90 -8.15 12.86
CA GLY A 138 -10.25 -8.18 13.40
C GLY A 138 -10.90 -6.81 13.57
N GLU A 139 -10.11 -5.72 13.53
CA GLU A 139 -10.66 -4.37 13.48
C GLU A 139 -11.12 -3.95 12.07
N THR A 140 -11.88 -2.86 11.99
CA THR A 140 -12.22 -2.18 10.74
C THR A 140 -11.58 -0.79 10.77
N ILE A 141 -11.00 -0.38 9.64
CA ILE A 141 -10.32 0.91 9.48
C ILE A 141 -10.89 1.68 8.28
N THR A 142 -10.78 3.00 8.33
CA THR A 142 -11.21 3.88 7.25
C THR A 142 -10.03 4.35 6.41
N LEU A 143 -9.90 3.85 5.18
CA LEU A 143 -8.91 4.30 4.21
C LEU A 143 -9.61 5.14 3.14
N SER A 144 -9.33 6.45 3.11
CA SER A 144 -9.87 7.37 2.10
C SER A 144 -11.38 7.26 1.85
N GLY A 145 -12.17 7.09 2.92
CA GLY A 145 -13.64 7.00 2.86
C GLY A 145 -14.20 5.58 2.71
N PHE A 146 -13.34 4.57 2.56
CA PHE A 146 -13.75 3.16 2.50
C PHE A 146 -13.49 2.47 3.84
N GLU A 147 -14.47 1.70 4.31
CA GLU A 147 -14.36 0.87 5.53
C GLU A 147 -13.81 -0.51 5.17
N LEU A 148 -12.57 -0.80 5.55
CA LEU A 148 -11.93 -2.10 5.28
C LEU A 148 -11.75 -2.88 6.58
N GLN A 149 -12.16 -4.14 6.55
CA GLN A 149 -11.86 -5.10 7.60
C GLN A 149 -10.39 -5.50 7.50
N VAL A 150 -9.68 -5.40 8.61
CA VAL A 150 -8.29 -5.84 8.72
C VAL A 150 -8.31 -7.32 9.10
N ILE A 151 -7.66 -8.15 8.31
CA ILE A 151 -7.55 -9.59 8.59
C ILE A 151 -6.08 -9.90 8.79
N HIS A 152 -5.71 -10.38 9.97
CA HIS A 152 -4.34 -10.84 10.22
C HIS A 152 -4.11 -12.16 9.51
N THR A 153 -3.12 -12.18 8.64
CA THR A 153 -2.80 -13.30 7.76
C THR A 153 -1.32 -13.65 7.83
N PRO A 154 -0.81 -14.06 9.01
CA PRO A 154 0.58 -14.45 9.16
C PRO A 154 0.87 -15.67 8.28
N GLY A 155 2.07 -15.72 7.72
CA GLY A 155 2.44 -16.80 6.80
C GLY A 155 3.76 -16.51 6.13
N HIS A 156 3.72 -15.68 5.09
CA HIS A 156 4.93 -15.14 4.45
C HIS A 156 5.78 -14.37 5.46
N THR A 157 5.15 -13.45 6.18
CA THR A 157 5.70 -12.76 7.35
C THR A 157 4.76 -12.92 8.55
N ILE A 158 5.24 -12.63 9.76
CA ILE A 158 4.41 -12.67 10.97
C ILE A 158 3.42 -11.49 11.05
N ASP A 159 3.74 -10.39 10.38
CA ASP A 159 3.01 -9.13 10.38
C ASP A 159 2.07 -8.96 9.18
N GLY A 160 1.86 -10.02 8.40
CA GLY A 160 0.98 -10.04 7.24
C GLY A 160 -0.47 -9.67 7.57
N LEU A 161 -1.02 -8.74 6.79
CA LEU A 161 -2.39 -8.26 6.83
C LEU A 161 -3.02 -8.35 5.45
N CYS A 162 -4.31 -8.64 5.42
CA CYS A 162 -5.16 -8.33 4.29
C CYS A 162 -6.15 -7.22 4.66
N PHE A 163 -6.49 -6.37 3.69
CA PHE A 163 -7.55 -5.38 3.83
C PHE A 163 -8.74 -5.78 2.96
N TYR A 164 -9.87 -6.09 3.60
CA TYR A 164 -11.06 -6.60 2.94
C TYR A 164 -12.17 -5.55 2.92
N HIS A 165 -12.60 -5.16 1.73
CA HIS A 165 -13.76 -4.31 1.54
C HIS A 165 -14.98 -5.19 1.24
N ALA A 166 -15.76 -5.48 2.28
CA ALA A 166 -16.92 -6.37 2.21
C ALA A 166 -17.98 -5.94 1.17
N PRO A 167 -18.34 -4.65 1.02
CA PRO A 167 -19.36 -4.24 0.06
C PRO A 167 -19.05 -4.60 -1.40
N THR A 168 -17.78 -4.59 -1.79
CA THR A 168 -17.33 -4.96 -3.16
C THR A 168 -16.67 -6.33 -3.24
N GLN A 169 -16.61 -7.05 -2.11
CA GLN A 169 -15.92 -8.33 -1.97
C GLN A 169 -14.46 -8.29 -2.46
N THR A 170 -13.78 -7.15 -2.26
CA THR A 170 -12.40 -6.94 -2.70
C THR A 170 -11.42 -7.18 -1.56
N LEU A 171 -10.31 -7.87 -1.87
CA LEU A 171 -9.22 -8.12 -0.93
C LEU A 171 -7.90 -7.56 -1.46
N PHE A 172 -7.25 -6.68 -0.69
CA PHE A 172 -5.83 -6.39 -0.85
C PHE A 172 -5.05 -7.37 0.02
N SER A 173 -4.41 -8.35 -0.61
CA SER A 173 -3.83 -9.51 0.10
C SER A 173 -2.34 -9.42 0.40
N GLY A 174 -1.63 -8.47 -0.21
CA GLY A 174 -0.18 -8.50 -0.31
C GLY A 174 0.28 -9.87 -0.80
N ASP A 175 1.27 -10.42 -0.09
CA ASP A 175 1.87 -11.72 -0.38
C ASP A 175 1.13 -12.93 0.23
N THR A 176 -0.05 -12.70 0.81
CA THR A 176 -0.86 -13.78 1.38
C THR A 176 -1.44 -14.69 0.30
N ILE A 177 -1.94 -14.17 -0.83
CA ILE A 177 -2.57 -14.97 -1.90
C ILE A 177 -2.08 -14.50 -3.26
N TRP A 178 -1.53 -15.42 -4.05
CA TRP A 178 -1.29 -15.22 -5.49
C TRP A 178 -2.11 -16.23 -6.32
N PRO A 179 -2.44 -15.94 -7.59
CA PRO A 179 -3.30 -16.80 -8.42
C PRO A 179 -2.81 -18.25 -8.55
N HIS A 180 -1.49 -18.48 -8.56
CA HIS A 180 -0.89 -19.80 -8.85
C HIS A 180 0.33 -20.12 -7.97
N ALA A 181 0.54 -19.37 -6.90
CA ALA A 181 1.73 -19.52 -6.06
C ALA A 181 1.45 -19.04 -4.63
N VAL A 182 2.41 -19.32 -3.76
CA VAL A 182 2.45 -18.85 -2.38
C VAL A 182 3.78 -18.17 -2.17
N ALA A 183 3.79 -17.02 -1.49
CA ALA A 183 5.05 -16.41 -1.09
C ALA A 183 5.74 -17.32 -0.05
N GLU A 184 7.04 -17.58 -0.25
CA GLU A 184 7.79 -18.47 0.64
C GLU A 184 7.90 -17.85 2.04
N PRO A 185 7.60 -18.56 3.13
CA PRO A 185 7.76 -18.01 4.47
C PRO A 185 9.18 -17.51 4.78
N ASP A 186 9.34 -16.21 5.02
CA ASP A 186 10.60 -15.63 5.47
C ASP A 186 10.80 -15.88 6.98
N SER A 187 11.22 -17.09 7.28
CA SER A 187 11.49 -17.55 8.65
C SER A 187 12.73 -16.90 9.28
N LYS A 188 13.62 -16.28 8.49
CA LYS A 188 14.91 -15.78 8.98
C LYS A 188 14.81 -14.34 9.49
N VAL A 189 14.04 -13.51 8.80
CA VAL A 189 13.99 -12.06 9.08
C VAL A 189 12.60 -11.65 9.54
N ALA A 190 11.55 -12.12 8.86
CA ALA A 190 10.18 -11.64 9.09
C ALA A 190 9.29 -12.60 9.89
N GLY A 191 9.85 -13.66 10.46
CA GLY A 191 9.12 -14.61 11.33
C GLY A 191 8.05 -15.44 10.59
N GLY A 192 8.19 -15.57 9.26
CA GLY A 192 7.29 -16.35 8.41
C GLY A 192 7.25 -17.83 8.77
N ARG A 193 6.06 -18.43 8.70
CA ARG A 193 5.85 -19.86 8.93
C ARG A 193 4.75 -20.45 8.04
N MET A 194 5.00 -21.65 7.53
CA MET A 194 4.07 -22.34 6.63
C MET A 194 2.77 -22.79 7.31
N ASP A 195 2.82 -23.16 8.58
CA ASP A 195 1.62 -23.55 9.34
C ASP A 195 0.67 -22.36 9.58
N HIS A 196 1.23 -21.18 9.87
CA HIS A 196 0.48 -19.93 9.90
C HIS A 196 -0.15 -19.63 8.54
N TYR A 197 0.61 -19.79 7.45
CA TYR A 197 0.11 -19.56 6.09
C TYR A 197 -1.15 -20.38 5.78
N PHE A 198 -1.13 -21.69 6.07
CA PHE A 198 -2.30 -22.55 5.85
C PHE A 198 -3.51 -22.14 6.70
N TYR A 199 -3.29 -21.67 7.93
CA TYR A 199 -4.37 -21.14 8.77
C TYR A 199 -4.95 -19.84 8.20
N SER A 200 -4.10 -18.95 7.70
CA SER A 200 -4.48 -17.68 7.08
C SER A 200 -5.31 -17.90 5.82
N VAL A 201 -4.86 -18.76 4.90
CA VAL A 201 -5.64 -19.12 3.70
C VAL A 201 -6.98 -19.76 4.07
N ARG A 202 -7.02 -20.59 5.12
CA ARG A 202 -8.29 -21.17 5.60
C ARG A 202 -9.23 -20.10 6.17
N THR A 203 -8.70 -19.06 6.79
CA THR A 203 -9.49 -17.94 7.33
C THR A 203 -10.10 -17.12 6.19
N LEU A 204 -9.33 -16.86 5.13
CA LEU A 204 -9.79 -16.09 3.96
C LEU A 204 -10.82 -16.81 3.07
N ARG A 205 -11.05 -18.10 3.29
CA ARG A 205 -12.08 -18.88 2.57
C ARG A 205 -13.50 -18.76 3.13
N LYS A 206 -13.65 -18.13 4.29
CA LYS A 206 -14.94 -17.98 4.99
C LYS A 206 -15.64 -16.71 4.57
#